data_AF-A0A379G9D0-F1
#
_entry.id   AF-A0A379G9D0-F1
#
_cell.length_a   1.000
_cell.length_b   1.000
_cell.length_c   1.000
_cell.angle_alpha   90.00
_cell.angle_beta   90.00
_cell.angle_gamma   90.00
#
_symmetry.space_group_name_H-M   'P 1'
#
loop_
_entity.id
_entity.type
_entity.pdbx_description
1 polymer ?
#
loop_
_entity_poly.entity_id
_entity_poly.type
_entity_poly.pdbx_seq_one_letter_code
_entity_poly.pdbx_strand_id
1 'polypeptide(L)'
;MIKKKTAVLMLSKQFMAGHSCAGEPTGFVDKIKAGTKLHTIRGNYDYWAKKAEKINAGEMELSIRVWEGKPYNSRQVEVARLDKLGVQQMEACYGSTDAVPQIWIDGKEYLGDIEHIARNDGLSYEQWVNWFFQKSNTFEGVILQFTDFRY
;
A
#
# COMPACT_ATOMS: atom_id res chain seq x y z
N MET A 1 24.41 -9.37 -18.84
CA MET A 1 23.29 -8.51 -18.38
C MET A 1 23.64 -7.96 -17.02
N ILE A 2 23.59 -6.64 -16.81
CA ILE A 2 23.84 -6.05 -15.49
C ILE A 2 22.61 -6.33 -14.62
N LYS A 3 22.81 -6.91 -13.44
CA LYS A 3 21.73 -7.17 -12.48
C LYS A 3 21.23 -5.83 -11.94
N LYS A 4 20.00 -5.43 -12.30
CA LYS A 4 19.36 -4.22 -11.78
C LYS A 4 19.21 -4.32 -10.26
N LYS A 5 19.33 -3.17 -9.56
CA LYS A 5 19.05 -3.11 -8.12
C LYS A 5 17.57 -3.40 -7.87
N THR A 6 17.21 -3.81 -6.66
CA THR A 6 15.82 -4.17 -6.34
C THR A 6 15.34 -3.37 -5.12
N ALA A 7 14.18 -2.73 -5.26
CA ALA A 7 13.38 -2.26 -4.14
C ALA A 7 12.44 -3.38 -3.70
N VAL A 8 12.53 -3.80 -2.44
CA VAL A 8 11.64 -4.84 -1.91
C VAL A 8 10.44 -4.19 -1.24
N LEU A 9 9.23 -4.54 -1.69
CA LEU A 9 7.96 -4.17 -1.08
C LEU A 9 7.33 -5.41 -0.45
N MET A 10 7.40 -5.53 0.88
CA MET A 10 6.75 -6.62 1.60
C MET A 10 5.25 -6.33 1.77
N LEU A 11 4.39 -7.27 1.40
CA LEU A 11 2.96 -7.28 1.70
C LEU A 11 2.64 -8.30 2.78
N SER A 12 1.57 -8.04 3.54
CA SER A 12 1.13 -8.96 4.58
C SER A 12 0.23 -10.04 3.99
N LYS A 13 0.44 -11.31 4.39
CA LYS A 13 -0.48 -12.41 4.08
C LYS A 13 -1.68 -12.44 5.03
N GLN A 14 -1.53 -11.88 6.22
CA GLN A 14 -2.55 -11.87 7.27
C GLN A 14 -2.71 -10.48 7.87
N PHE A 15 -3.89 -10.16 8.40
CA PHE A 15 -4.09 -8.92 9.15
C PHE A 15 -3.24 -8.92 10.43
N MET A 16 -2.70 -7.74 10.78
CA MET A 16 -1.79 -7.58 11.90
C MET A 16 -2.47 -7.69 13.26
N ALA A 17 -1.68 -7.98 14.31
CA ALA A 17 -2.19 -7.99 15.67
C ALA A 17 -2.82 -6.64 16.04
N GLY A 18 -3.99 -6.69 16.67
CA GLY A 18 -4.81 -5.53 16.96
C GLY A 18 -5.89 -5.27 15.92
N HIS A 19 -5.71 -5.69 14.66
CA HIS A 19 -6.72 -5.48 13.63
C HIS A 19 -8.01 -6.28 13.93
N SER A 20 -9.19 -5.79 13.54
CA SER A 20 -10.47 -6.50 13.74
C SER A 20 -10.47 -7.91 13.15
N CYS A 21 -9.93 -8.06 11.93
CA CYS A 21 -9.68 -9.34 11.24
C CYS A 21 -8.33 -10.01 11.60
N ALA A 22 -7.68 -9.72 12.74
CA ALA A 22 -6.31 -10.19 13.03
C ALA A 22 -6.13 -11.70 12.81
N GLY A 23 -5.06 -12.08 12.07
CA GLY A 23 -4.76 -13.47 11.74
C GLY A 23 -5.49 -14.02 10.50
N GLU A 24 -6.56 -13.38 10.05
CA GLU A 24 -7.26 -13.74 8.81
C GLU A 24 -6.41 -13.41 7.57
N PRO A 25 -6.57 -14.14 6.45
CA PRO A 25 -5.85 -13.86 5.23
C PRO A 25 -6.28 -12.53 4.58
N THR A 26 -5.31 -11.73 4.13
CA THR A 26 -5.59 -10.45 3.42
C THR A 26 -6.05 -10.66 1.98
N GLY A 27 -5.64 -11.77 1.36
CA GLY A 27 -5.86 -12.06 -0.06
C GLY A 27 -5.09 -11.13 -1.01
N PHE A 28 -4.11 -10.35 -0.54
CA PHE A 28 -3.41 -9.36 -1.37
C PHE A 28 -2.72 -9.95 -2.59
N VAL A 29 -2.13 -11.15 -2.47
CA VAL A 29 -1.44 -11.80 -3.59
C VAL A 29 -2.42 -12.12 -4.72
N ASP A 30 -3.59 -12.67 -4.39
CA ASP A 30 -4.59 -13.03 -5.39
C ASP A 30 -5.23 -11.77 -6.00
N LYS A 31 -5.45 -10.73 -5.19
CA LYS A 31 -5.95 -9.43 -5.67
C LYS A 31 -4.96 -8.72 -6.61
N ILE A 32 -3.65 -8.85 -6.39
CA ILE A 32 -2.62 -8.36 -7.32
C ILE A 32 -2.68 -9.14 -8.63
N LYS A 33 -2.72 -10.48 -8.56
CA LYS A 33 -2.81 -11.34 -9.75
C LYS A 33 -4.08 -11.09 -10.56
N ALA A 34 -5.19 -10.80 -9.88
CA ALA A 34 -6.47 -10.45 -10.50
C ALA A 34 -6.53 -9.00 -10.99
N GLY A 35 -5.51 -8.16 -10.71
CA GLY A 35 -5.49 -6.75 -11.10
C GLY A 35 -6.49 -5.86 -10.35
N THR A 36 -7.01 -6.30 -9.20
CA THR A 36 -7.99 -5.55 -8.40
C THR A 36 -7.35 -4.73 -7.27
N LYS A 37 -6.15 -5.13 -6.81
CA LYS A 37 -5.31 -4.30 -5.94
C LYS A 37 -4.39 -3.43 -6.81
N LEU A 38 -4.83 -2.20 -7.06
CA LEU A 38 -4.13 -1.26 -7.95
C LEU A 38 -2.94 -0.56 -7.29
N HIS A 39 -2.95 -0.46 -5.96
CA HIS A 39 -1.90 0.22 -5.21
C HIS A 39 -1.72 -0.37 -3.82
N THR A 40 -0.73 0.17 -3.09
CA THR A 40 -0.70 0.02 -1.64
C THR A 40 -0.30 1.30 -0.94
N ILE A 41 -0.88 1.54 0.24
CA ILE A 41 -0.53 2.70 1.08
C ILE A 41 0.58 2.33 2.06
N ARG A 42 1.59 3.19 2.19
CA ARG A 42 2.75 3.01 3.07
C ARG A 42 3.11 4.31 3.77
N GLY A 43 3.84 4.21 4.88
CA GLY A 43 4.54 5.38 5.43
C GLY A 43 5.83 5.69 4.65
N ASN A 44 6.44 6.83 4.99
CA ASN A 44 7.74 7.29 4.49
C ASN A 44 7.74 7.61 2.98
N TYR A 45 7.10 8.74 2.64
CA TYR A 45 7.01 9.26 1.27
C TYR A 45 8.39 9.42 0.61
N ASP A 46 9.31 10.14 1.25
CA ASP A 46 10.65 10.44 0.70
C ASP A 46 11.43 9.19 0.31
N TYR A 47 11.33 8.13 1.13
CA TYR A 47 11.97 6.85 0.82
C TYR A 47 11.42 6.28 -0.49
N TRP A 48 10.10 6.21 -0.62
CA TRP A 48 9.47 5.60 -1.78
C TRP A 48 9.56 6.46 -3.04
N ALA A 49 9.48 7.79 -2.92
CA ALA A 49 9.71 8.72 -4.03
C ALA A 49 11.09 8.49 -4.68
N LYS A 50 12.16 8.45 -3.87
CA LYS A 50 13.53 8.16 -4.33
C LYS A 50 13.67 6.77 -4.97
N LYS A 51 12.89 5.78 -4.53
CA LYS A 51 12.87 4.45 -5.15
C LYS A 51 12.14 4.47 -6.48
N ALA A 52 10.98 5.11 -6.54
CA ALA A 52 10.19 5.24 -7.75
C ALA A 52 10.95 5.96 -8.86
N GLU A 53 11.67 7.04 -8.56
CA GLU A 53 12.56 7.72 -9.53
C GLU A 53 13.55 6.73 -10.19
N LYS A 54 14.25 5.93 -9.38
CA LYS A 54 15.22 4.93 -9.87
C LYS A 54 14.57 3.77 -10.61
N ILE A 55 13.38 3.36 -10.19
CA ILE A 55 12.60 2.32 -10.88
C ILE A 55 12.20 2.83 -12.27
N ASN A 56 11.59 4.02 -12.33
CA ASN A 56 11.11 4.62 -13.56
C ASN A 56 12.26 5.02 -14.52
N ALA A 57 13.46 5.30 -14.00
CA ALA A 57 14.69 5.50 -14.78
C ALA A 57 15.32 4.19 -15.30
N GLY A 58 14.78 3.02 -14.91
CA GLY A 58 15.28 1.70 -15.32
C GLY A 58 16.52 1.22 -14.55
N GLU A 59 16.99 1.94 -13.53
CA GLU A 59 18.13 1.58 -12.68
C GLU A 59 17.78 0.51 -11.62
N MET A 60 16.49 0.41 -11.30
CA MET A 60 15.94 -0.45 -10.27
C MET A 60 14.65 -1.12 -10.75
N GLU A 61 14.26 -2.21 -10.09
CA GLU A 61 12.94 -2.82 -10.23
C GLU A 61 12.28 -2.96 -8.85
N LEU A 62 10.96 -2.86 -8.81
CA LEU A 62 10.18 -3.19 -7.63
C LEU A 62 9.96 -4.71 -7.58
N SER A 63 10.32 -5.33 -6.46
CA SER A 63 10.02 -6.73 -6.16
C SER A 63 9.00 -6.77 -5.02
N ILE A 64 7.77 -7.16 -5.35
CA ILE A 64 6.70 -7.32 -4.38
C ILE A 64 6.80 -8.72 -3.81
N ARG A 65 6.84 -8.82 -2.49
CA ARG A 65 7.11 -10.07 -1.79
C ARG A 65 6.17 -10.28 -0.61
N VAL A 66 6.07 -11.52 -0.19
CA VAL A 66 5.44 -11.93 1.07
C VAL A 66 6.36 -12.84 1.87
N TRP A 67 6.15 -12.94 3.17
CA TRP A 67 6.80 -13.99 3.96
C TRP A 67 6.08 -15.32 3.73
N GLU A 68 6.80 -16.42 3.55
CA GLU A 68 6.23 -17.75 3.33
C GLU A 68 5.41 -18.20 4.55
N GLY A 69 6.00 -18.00 5.74
CA GLY A 69 5.41 -18.26 7.06
C GLY A 69 5.41 -17.00 7.94
N LYS A 70 6.06 -17.09 9.12
CA LYS A 70 6.07 -16.02 10.13
C LYS A 70 6.77 -14.77 9.59
N PRO A 71 6.14 -13.57 9.70
CA PRO A 71 6.79 -12.31 9.34
C PRO A 71 8.17 -12.15 10.00
N TYR A 72 9.15 -11.68 9.24
CA TYR A 72 10.54 -11.44 9.63
C TYR A 72 11.37 -12.68 10.00
N ASN A 73 10.75 -13.87 10.04
CA ASN A 73 11.36 -15.11 10.52
C ASN A 73 11.21 -16.26 9.52
N SER A 74 10.95 -15.96 8.25
CA SER A 74 10.70 -16.97 7.23
C SER A 74 11.32 -16.55 5.90
N ARG A 75 11.25 -17.40 4.88
CA ARG A 75 11.72 -17.02 3.55
C ARG A 75 10.80 -15.95 2.96
N GLN A 76 11.38 -15.00 2.21
CA GLN A 76 10.60 -14.08 1.38
C GLN A 76 10.35 -14.72 0.00
N VAL A 77 9.12 -14.67 -0.46
CA VAL A 77 8.70 -15.17 -1.77
C VAL A 77 8.27 -13.99 -2.62
N GLU A 78 8.87 -13.83 -3.79
CA GLU A 78 8.47 -12.83 -4.79
C GLU A 78 7.16 -13.26 -5.44
N VAL A 79 6.20 -12.34 -5.47
CA VAL A 79 4.85 -12.56 -6.00
C VAL A 79 4.56 -11.71 -7.23
N ALA A 80 5.25 -10.59 -7.39
CA ALA A 80 5.19 -9.74 -8.58
C ALA A 80 6.47 -8.90 -8.70
N ARG A 81 6.74 -8.44 -9.92
CA ARG A 81 7.86 -7.57 -10.24
C ARG A 81 7.38 -6.47 -11.18
N LEU A 82 7.73 -5.22 -10.88
CA LEU A 82 7.35 -4.05 -11.68
C LEU A 82 8.59 -3.24 -12.06
N ASP A 83 8.59 -2.72 -13.28
CA ASP A 83 9.59 -1.80 -13.82
C ASP A 83 9.15 -0.33 -13.76
N LYS A 84 7.90 -0.09 -13.34
CA LYS A 84 7.32 1.22 -13.08
C LYS A 84 6.66 1.28 -11.71
N LEU A 85 6.67 2.46 -11.10
CA LEU A 85 5.99 2.73 -9.84
C LEU A 85 5.48 4.17 -9.82
N GLY A 86 4.17 4.35 -9.63
CA GLY A 86 3.58 5.65 -9.34
C GLY A 86 3.62 5.95 -7.85
N VAL A 87 3.69 7.24 -7.52
CA VAL A 87 3.77 7.76 -6.16
C VAL A 87 2.79 8.93 -6.05
N GLN A 88 1.92 8.90 -5.06
CA GLN A 88 1.10 10.05 -4.66
C GLN A 88 1.20 10.20 -3.14
N GLN A 89 1.47 11.41 -2.66
CA GLN A 89 1.50 11.70 -1.23
C GLN A 89 0.07 11.60 -0.70
N MET A 90 -0.11 10.99 0.48
CA MET A 90 -1.40 10.87 1.12
C MET A 90 -1.35 11.34 2.57
N GLU A 91 -2.29 12.19 2.91
CA GLU A 91 -2.60 12.60 4.28
C GLU A 91 -4.05 12.22 4.57
N ALA A 92 -4.32 11.79 5.78
CA ALA A 92 -5.68 11.47 6.19
C ALA A 92 -5.90 11.77 7.67
N CYS A 93 -7.11 12.20 8.03
CA CYS A 93 -7.55 12.35 9.40
C CYS A 93 -8.94 11.72 9.62
N TYR A 94 -9.19 11.24 10.83
CA TYR A 94 -10.46 10.65 11.22
C TYR A 94 -10.79 11.01 12.67
N GLY A 95 -11.54 12.10 12.84
CA GLY A 95 -12.02 12.59 14.12
C GLY A 95 -13.26 11.83 14.60
N SER A 96 -13.54 11.93 15.90
CA SER A 96 -14.67 11.24 16.54
C SER A 96 -16.05 11.72 16.06
N THR A 97 -16.13 12.90 15.44
CA THR A 97 -17.35 13.47 14.88
C THR A 97 -17.47 13.29 13.37
N ASP A 98 -16.43 12.77 12.71
CA ASP A 98 -16.42 12.58 11.27
C ASP A 98 -17.25 11.35 10.91
N ALA A 99 -18.09 11.47 9.89
CA ALA A 99 -18.81 10.32 9.35
C ALA A 99 -17.84 9.32 8.68
N VAL A 100 -16.82 9.86 8.01
CA VAL A 100 -15.80 9.12 7.27
C VAL A 100 -14.45 9.85 7.35
N PRO A 101 -13.29 9.17 7.18
CA PRO A 101 -11.99 9.82 7.14
C PRO A 101 -11.89 10.91 6.08
N GLN A 102 -11.29 12.06 6.40
CA GLN A 102 -10.96 13.09 5.41
C GLN A 102 -9.57 12.78 4.83
N ILE A 103 -9.41 12.89 3.52
CA ILE A 103 -8.20 12.45 2.81
C ILE A 103 -7.72 13.57 1.88
N TRP A 104 -6.41 13.80 1.84
CA TRP A 104 -5.74 14.64 0.87
C TRP A 104 -4.73 13.81 0.09
N ILE A 105 -4.73 13.97 -1.23
CA ILE A 105 -3.80 13.32 -2.14
C ILE A 105 -3.06 14.39 -2.93
N ASP A 106 -1.73 14.36 -2.89
CA ASP A 106 -0.86 15.37 -3.49
C ASP A 106 -1.26 16.82 -3.09
N GLY A 107 -1.63 17.00 -1.82
CA GLY A 107 -2.04 18.27 -1.23
C GLY A 107 -3.46 18.73 -1.60
N LYS A 108 -4.23 17.92 -2.33
CA LYS A 108 -5.62 18.23 -2.71
C LYS A 108 -6.60 17.34 -1.97
N GLU A 109 -7.68 17.92 -1.47
CA GLU A 109 -8.75 17.16 -0.83
C GLU A 109 -9.34 16.15 -1.83
N TYR A 110 -9.43 14.89 -1.39
CA TYR A 110 -10.05 13.83 -2.16
C TYR A 110 -11.56 13.82 -1.89
N LEU A 111 -12.33 14.28 -2.88
CA LEU A 111 -13.79 14.36 -2.81
C LEU A 111 -14.50 13.08 -3.27
N GLY A 112 -13.75 12.02 -3.57
CA GLY A 112 -14.29 10.74 -4.01
C GLY A 112 -14.68 9.83 -2.84
N ASP A 113 -15.25 8.68 -3.18
CA ASP A 113 -15.62 7.65 -2.23
C ASP A 113 -14.38 6.96 -1.64
N ILE A 114 -14.23 6.97 -0.31
CA ILE A 114 -13.11 6.32 0.39
C ILE A 114 -13.12 4.82 0.19
N GLU A 115 -14.29 4.20 0.00
CA GLU A 115 -14.35 2.79 -0.32
C GLU A 115 -13.57 2.49 -1.61
N HIS A 116 -13.46 3.45 -2.52
CA HIS A 116 -12.64 3.33 -3.72
C HIS A 116 -11.15 3.24 -3.40
N ILE A 117 -10.65 4.10 -2.49
CA ILE A 117 -9.26 4.03 -2.03
C ILE A 117 -8.99 2.70 -1.34
N ALA A 118 -9.87 2.30 -0.42
CA ALA A 118 -9.77 1.04 0.32
C ALA A 118 -9.75 -0.17 -0.61
N ARG A 119 -10.70 -0.23 -1.54
CA ARG A 119 -10.82 -1.33 -2.52
C ARG A 119 -9.59 -1.44 -3.42
N ASN A 120 -9.04 -0.32 -3.86
CA ASN A 120 -7.84 -0.29 -4.67
C ASN A 120 -6.57 -0.64 -3.86
N ASP A 121 -6.58 -0.44 -2.53
CA ASP A 121 -5.60 -1.03 -1.58
C ASP A 121 -5.93 -2.50 -1.25
N GLY A 122 -6.94 -3.09 -1.88
CA GLY A 122 -7.32 -4.49 -1.67
C GLY A 122 -7.98 -4.77 -0.33
N LEU A 123 -8.59 -3.77 0.31
CA LEU A 123 -9.29 -3.86 1.60
C LEU A 123 -10.76 -3.45 1.44
N SER A 124 -11.63 -3.92 2.34
CA SER A 124 -12.93 -3.28 2.56
C SER A 124 -12.75 -1.96 3.32
N TYR A 125 -13.77 -1.10 3.34
CA TYR A 125 -13.75 0.15 4.09
C TYR A 125 -13.42 -0.07 5.57
N GLU A 126 -14.12 -0.97 6.25
CA GLU A 126 -13.92 -1.23 7.69
C GLU A 126 -12.52 -1.75 7.99
N GLN A 127 -12.01 -2.66 7.16
CA GLN A 127 -10.63 -3.15 7.26
C GLN A 127 -9.64 -2.01 7.07
N TRP A 128 -9.87 -1.14 6.08
CA TRP A 128 -8.99 -0.01 5.80
C TRP A 128 -8.96 0.99 6.96
N VAL A 129 -10.13 1.38 7.49
CA VAL A 129 -10.24 2.26 8.65
C VAL A 129 -9.51 1.66 9.85
N ASN A 130 -9.74 0.39 10.15
CA ASN A 130 -9.08 -0.28 11.26
C ASN A 130 -7.56 -0.39 11.05
N TRP A 131 -7.10 -0.56 9.81
CA TRP A 131 -5.69 -0.65 9.48
C TRP A 131 -4.92 0.66 9.74
N PHE A 132 -5.50 1.81 9.38
CA PHE A 132 -4.82 3.10 9.47
C PHE A 132 -5.15 3.89 10.74
N PHE A 133 -6.35 3.74 11.29
CA PHE A 133 -6.85 4.59 12.37
C PHE A 133 -7.02 3.88 13.72
N GLN A 134 -6.55 2.64 13.88
CA GLN A 134 -6.64 1.97 15.17
C GLN A 134 -5.89 2.70 16.31
N LYS A 135 -4.74 3.32 15.99
CA LYS A 135 -3.82 3.88 17.01
C LYS A 135 -3.64 5.39 16.94
N SER A 136 -4.09 6.01 15.86
CA SER A 136 -3.94 7.43 15.58
C SER A 136 -5.15 7.90 14.79
N ASN A 137 -5.58 9.13 15.02
CA ASN A 137 -6.64 9.76 14.23
C ASN A 137 -6.06 10.45 12.99
N THR A 138 -4.75 10.38 12.76
CA THR A 138 -4.09 10.91 11.57
C THR A 138 -3.13 9.91 10.98
N PHE A 139 -2.96 9.99 9.66
CA PHE A 139 -2.00 9.20 8.89
C PHE A 139 -1.34 10.09 7.83
N GLU A 140 -0.03 9.97 7.69
CA GLU A 140 0.75 10.59 6.62
C GLU A 140 1.60 9.51 5.95
N GLY A 141 1.57 9.48 4.62
CA GLY A 141 2.22 8.44 3.87
C GLY A 141 2.15 8.65 2.36
N VAL A 142 2.15 7.53 1.66
CA VAL A 142 2.31 7.46 0.22
C VAL A 142 1.49 6.32 -0.36
N ILE A 143 0.77 6.61 -1.43
CA ILE A 143 0.12 5.63 -2.30
C ILE A 143 1.12 5.19 -3.35
N LEU A 144 1.48 3.90 -3.32
CA LEU A 144 2.36 3.27 -4.30
C LEU A 144 1.50 2.61 -5.39
N GLN A 145 1.34 3.30 -6.51
CA GLN A 145 0.51 2.85 -7.63
C GLN A 145 1.25 1.78 -8.44
N PHE A 146 0.68 0.58 -8.50
CA PHE A 146 1.21 -0.54 -9.31
C PHE A 146 0.83 -0.44 -10.78
N THR A 147 -0.05 0.51 -11.12
CA THR A 147 -0.55 0.77 -12.47
C THR A 147 -0.44 2.26 -12.82
N ASP A 148 -0.90 2.64 -14.01
CA ASP A 148 -0.95 4.04 -14.44
C ASP A 148 -2.11 4.83 -13.80
N PHE A 149 -2.98 4.19 -13.01
CA PHE A 149 -4.08 4.85 -12.28
C PHE A 149 -3.59 5.93 -11.31
N ARG A 150 -4.29 7.06 -11.21
CA ARG A 150 -4.02 8.14 -10.24
C ARG A 150 -5.34 8.68 -9.67
N TYR A 151 -5.30 9.10 -8.41
CA TYR A 151 -6.38 9.86 -7.77
C TYR A 151 -6.30 11.35 -8.08
#